data_AF-A0A2P8G916-F1
#
_entry.id   AF-A0A2P8G916-F1
#
_cell.length_a   1.000
_cell.length_b   1.000
_cell.length_c   1.000
_cell.angle_alpha   90.00
_cell.angle_beta   90.00
_cell.angle_gamma   90.00
#
_symmetry.space_group_name_H-M   'P 1'
#
loop_
_entity.id
_entity.type
_entity.pdbx_description
1 polymer ?
#
loop_
_entity_poly.entity_id
_entity_poly.type
_entity_poly.pdbx_seq_one_letter_code
_entity_poly.pdbx_strand_id
1 'polypeptide(L)'
;MTTHEKHFRIAILDMYNGHPNEGMRCIKKIIAAFGEQESVPVEFTVFDVRQKLEIPGMDFDAYISTGGPGNPAPVGEAWEKKFFGFLDKILAYNAKRQNRIKKHLFLICHSFQMACIHWQLASVSKRRKTSFGTFPVHKTSSGRKDPLLNALSDPFWIVDSRDFQVTLPNQFAFDALGAKLLCLEKIRPHVPLERAVMAIRFSSEIVGTQFHPEADAEGMLRYFLKDDKKEAIVNAHGEQKYNDMIEHLNDPDKISMTEAVIIPTFLKNAFNKTFQPAYA
;
A
#
# COMPACT_ATOMS: atom_id res chain seq x y z
N MET A 1 11.41 39.30 3.27
CA MET A 1 10.40 38.45 2.60
C MET A 1 10.78 37.02 2.89
N THR A 2 10.15 36.37 3.86
CA THR A 2 10.37 34.96 4.14
C THR A 2 9.78 34.16 2.99
N THR A 3 10.64 33.62 2.13
CA THR A 3 10.28 32.52 1.24
C THR A 3 9.78 31.40 2.14
N HIS A 4 8.47 31.16 2.19
CA HIS A 4 7.94 29.97 2.81
C HIS A 4 8.49 28.79 2.01
N GLU A 5 9.53 28.14 2.51
CA GLU A 5 10.01 26.88 1.95
C GLU A 5 8.81 25.93 1.93
N LYS A 6 8.53 25.38 0.75
CA LYS A 6 7.41 24.46 0.55
C LYS A 6 7.78 23.14 1.22
N HIS A 7 7.30 22.91 2.44
CA HIS A 7 7.47 21.63 3.13
C HIS A 7 6.40 20.66 2.64
N PHE A 8 6.81 19.48 2.19
CA PHE A 8 5.89 18.40 1.83
C PHE A 8 5.65 17.53 3.07
N ARG A 9 4.44 17.57 3.61
CA ARG A 9 4.10 16.90 4.87
C ARG A 9 3.39 15.58 4.62
N ILE A 10 3.90 14.51 5.20
CA ILE A 10 3.36 13.15 5.03
C ILE A 10 2.89 12.60 6.38
N ALA A 11 1.65 12.10 6.43
CA ALA A 11 1.18 11.35 7.59
C ALA A 11 1.30 9.84 7.32
N ILE A 12 1.92 9.11 8.24
CA ILE A 12 1.97 7.65 8.22
C ILE A 12 1.00 7.14 9.29
N LEU A 13 -0.03 6.41 8.87
CA LEU A 13 -0.99 5.75 9.75
C LEU A 13 -0.48 4.35 10.07
N ASP A 14 0.06 4.16 11.26
CA ASP A 14 0.63 2.91 11.75
C ASP A 14 -0.48 1.95 12.21
N MET A 15 -0.63 0.86 11.45
CA MET A 15 -1.60 -0.21 11.68
C MET A 15 -0.95 -1.48 12.31
N TYR A 16 0.33 -1.42 12.69
CA TYR A 16 1.08 -2.57 13.20
C TYR A 16 0.74 -2.98 14.63
N ASN A 17 -0.06 -2.19 15.36
CA ASN A 17 -0.54 -2.53 16.71
C ASN A 17 0.59 -2.81 17.72
N GLY A 18 1.66 -2.00 17.68
CA GLY A 18 2.84 -2.16 18.55
C GLY A 18 3.78 -3.30 18.17
N HIS A 19 3.49 -4.06 17.10
CA HIS A 19 4.39 -5.09 16.61
C HIS A 19 5.53 -4.47 15.77
N PRO A 20 6.80 -4.84 16.01
CA PRO A 20 7.91 -4.45 15.14
C PRO A 20 7.67 -4.90 13.70
N ASN A 21 7.88 -4.00 12.73
CA ASN A 21 7.67 -4.32 11.33
C ASN A 21 8.67 -3.60 10.42
N GLU A 22 9.30 -4.36 9.53
CA GLU A 22 10.27 -3.83 8.55
C GLU A 22 9.64 -2.83 7.58
N GLY A 23 8.35 -2.97 7.26
CA GLY A 23 7.65 -2.06 6.35
C GLY A 23 7.68 -0.60 6.81
N MET A 24 7.67 -0.33 8.12
CA MET A 24 7.82 1.04 8.64
C MET A 24 9.20 1.64 8.29
N ARG A 25 10.27 0.84 8.39
CA ARG A 25 11.63 1.26 8.00
C ARG A 25 11.66 1.57 6.51
N CYS A 26 11.09 0.69 5.68
CA CYS A 26 11.13 0.87 4.23
C CYS A 26 10.33 2.10 3.77
N ILE A 27 9.14 2.33 4.33
CA ILE A 27 8.34 3.53 4.03
C ILE A 27 9.13 4.80 4.36
N LYS A 28 9.79 4.85 5.53
CA LYS A 28 10.63 5.99 5.92
C LYS A 28 11.82 6.19 4.97
N LYS A 29 12.47 5.10 4.54
CA LYS A 29 13.56 5.13 3.54
C LYS A 29 13.07 5.72 2.21
N ILE A 30 11.93 5.26 1.71
CA ILE A 30 11.32 5.74 0.46
C ILE A 30 10.98 7.24 0.56
N ILE A 31 10.41 7.68 1.69
CA ILE A 31 10.09 9.09 1.93
C ILE A 31 11.35 9.96 1.95
N ALA A 32 12.41 9.53 2.63
CA ALA A 32 13.68 10.26 2.67
C ALA A 32 14.31 10.37 1.27
N ALA A 33 14.41 9.25 0.55
CA ALA A 33 14.93 9.22 -0.82
C ALA A 33 14.12 10.11 -1.77
N PHE A 34 12.79 10.13 -1.62
CA PHE A 34 11.92 11.02 -2.38
C PHE A 34 12.24 12.50 -2.12
N GLY A 35 12.43 12.91 -0.85
CA GLY A 35 12.79 14.28 -0.50
C GLY A 35 14.13 14.72 -1.08
N GLU A 36 15.13 13.84 -1.03
CA GLU A 36 16.45 14.06 -1.64
C GLU A 36 16.34 14.21 -3.17
N GLN A 37 15.65 13.26 -3.83
CA GLN A 37 15.48 13.26 -5.28
C GLN A 37 14.74 14.50 -5.80
N GLU A 38 13.71 14.93 -5.09
CA GLU A 38 12.89 16.09 -5.46
C GLU A 38 13.44 17.41 -4.95
N SER A 39 14.55 17.38 -4.19
CA SER A 39 15.16 18.56 -3.57
C SER A 39 14.15 19.41 -2.80
N VAL A 40 13.29 18.73 -2.03
CA VAL A 40 12.24 19.37 -1.22
C VAL A 40 12.35 18.91 0.24
N PRO A 41 12.20 19.81 1.23
CA PRO A 41 12.04 19.41 2.62
C PRO A 41 10.79 18.53 2.78
N VAL A 42 10.99 17.28 3.21
CA VAL A 42 9.91 16.34 3.51
C VAL A 42 9.88 16.08 5.00
N GLU A 43 8.72 16.35 5.61
CA GLU A 43 8.46 16.02 7.01
C GLU A 43 7.44 14.89 7.06
N PHE A 44 7.65 13.91 7.94
CA PHE A 44 6.64 12.90 8.19
C PHE A 44 6.32 12.78 9.69
N THR A 45 5.07 12.44 9.98
CA THR A 45 4.59 12.14 11.33
C THR A 45 3.92 10.77 11.33
N VAL A 46 4.27 9.94 12.31
CA VAL A 46 3.66 8.61 12.50
C VAL A 46 2.55 8.72 13.53
N PHE A 47 1.38 8.20 13.19
CA PHE A 47 0.19 8.16 14.05
C PHE A 47 -0.11 6.71 14.39
N ASP A 48 -0.07 6.37 15.68
CA ASP A 48 -0.41 5.03 16.17
C ASP A 48 -1.94 4.88 16.23
N VAL A 49 -2.48 4.31 15.16
CA VAL A 49 -3.93 4.22 14.98
C VAL A 49 -4.55 3.26 15.99
N ARG A 50 -3.91 2.12 16.24
CA ARG A 50 -4.54 1.00 16.95
C ARG A 50 -4.38 1.08 18.45
N GLN A 51 -3.18 1.40 18.97
CA GLN A 51 -2.95 1.44 20.42
C GLN A 51 -3.33 2.80 21.01
N LYS A 52 -3.08 3.89 20.28
CA LYS A 52 -3.28 5.26 20.80
C LYS A 52 -4.49 5.98 20.21
N LEU A 53 -5.20 5.36 19.25
CA LEU A 53 -6.36 5.95 18.57
C LEU A 53 -6.02 7.27 17.87
N GLU A 54 -4.76 7.43 17.43
CA GLU A 54 -4.26 8.63 16.78
C GLU A 54 -4.66 8.64 15.29
N ILE A 55 -5.23 9.76 14.83
CA ILE A 55 -5.60 9.98 13.44
C ILE A 55 -5.09 11.35 13.01
N PRO A 56 -4.41 11.44 11.86
CA PRO A 56 -3.92 12.72 11.37
C PRO A 56 -5.04 13.70 11.03
N GLY A 57 -4.72 14.99 11.10
CA GLY A 57 -5.54 16.06 10.56
C GLY A 57 -5.52 16.11 9.02
N MET A 58 -6.19 17.12 8.48
CA MET A 58 -6.24 17.40 7.03
C MET A 58 -5.13 18.36 6.56
N ASP A 59 -4.13 18.60 7.40
CA ASP A 59 -3.02 19.51 7.19
C ASP A 59 -1.81 18.85 6.51
N PHE A 60 -1.82 17.53 6.27
CA PHE A 60 -0.79 16.83 5.52
C PHE A 60 -1.09 16.83 4.01
N ASP A 61 -0.07 16.67 3.18
CA ASP A 61 -0.20 16.67 1.72
C ASP A 61 -0.42 15.26 1.17
N ALA A 62 0.21 14.26 1.80
CA ALA A 62 0.03 12.85 1.48
C ALA A 62 -0.11 12.01 2.75
N TYR A 63 -0.77 10.86 2.59
CA TYR A 63 -1.07 9.91 3.65
C TYR A 63 -0.69 8.51 3.18
N ILE A 64 -0.03 7.74 4.04
CA ILE A 64 0.27 6.33 3.81
C ILE A 64 -0.24 5.54 5.01
N SER A 65 -1.16 4.61 4.79
CA SER A 65 -1.61 3.68 5.82
C SER A 65 -0.97 2.32 5.60
N THR A 66 -0.34 1.80 6.65
CA THR A 66 0.50 0.61 6.55
C THR A 66 -0.33 -0.68 6.46
N GLY A 67 0.37 -1.78 6.24
CA GLY A 67 -0.14 -3.10 6.61
C GLY A 67 -0.24 -3.23 8.13
N GLY A 68 -0.70 -4.38 8.60
CA GLY A 68 -0.94 -4.63 10.00
C GLY A 68 -1.29 -6.09 10.25
N PRO A 69 -1.05 -6.61 11.46
CA PRO A 69 -1.40 -7.97 11.82
C PRO A 69 -2.91 -8.12 12.08
N GLY A 70 -3.39 -9.36 12.01
CA GLY A 70 -4.72 -9.74 12.44
C GLY A 70 -5.79 -9.69 11.36
N ASN A 71 -7.04 -9.90 11.77
CA ASN A 71 -8.20 -9.93 10.91
C ASN A 71 -8.60 -8.50 10.49
N PRO A 72 -8.69 -8.18 9.19
CA PRO A 72 -9.14 -6.86 8.72
C PRO A 72 -10.65 -6.64 8.88
N ALA A 73 -11.44 -7.68 9.17
CA ALA A 73 -12.86 -7.53 9.43
C ALA A 73 -13.09 -6.75 10.73
N PRO A 74 -13.82 -5.62 10.70
CA PRO A 74 -14.00 -4.79 11.87
C PRO A 74 -14.84 -5.50 12.94
N VAL A 75 -14.47 -5.33 14.20
CA VAL A 75 -15.16 -5.92 15.36
C VAL A 75 -15.81 -4.87 16.28
N GLY A 76 -15.76 -3.59 15.89
CA GLY A 76 -16.36 -2.47 16.60
C GLY A 76 -15.39 -1.71 17.52
N GLU A 77 -14.08 -1.85 17.35
CA GLU A 77 -13.10 -1.16 18.19
C GLU A 77 -13.06 0.35 17.90
N ALA A 78 -12.72 1.15 18.91
CA ALA A 78 -12.76 2.61 18.81
C ALA A 78 -11.86 3.16 17.69
N TRP A 79 -10.70 2.53 17.45
CA TRP A 79 -9.79 2.94 16.37
C TRP A 79 -10.38 2.66 14.99
N GLU A 80 -11.16 1.59 14.82
CA GLU A 80 -11.76 1.23 13.53
C GLU A 80 -12.72 2.33 13.09
N LYS A 81 -13.60 2.77 14.00
CA LYS A 81 -14.52 3.88 13.74
C LYS A 81 -13.78 5.17 13.38
N LYS A 82 -12.68 5.46 14.07
CA LYS A 82 -11.85 6.63 13.78
C LYS A 82 -11.14 6.53 12.42
N PHE A 83 -10.61 5.36 12.09
CA PHE A 83 -9.93 5.07 10.83
C PHE A 83 -10.90 5.15 9.63
N PHE A 84 -12.05 4.49 9.72
CA PHE A 84 -13.09 4.58 8.68
C PHE A 84 -13.61 6.00 8.51
N GLY A 85 -13.85 6.72 9.62
CA GLY A 85 -14.20 8.13 9.57
C GLY A 85 -13.12 9.01 8.91
N PHE A 86 -11.85 8.63 9.03
CA PHE A 86 -10.76 9.29 8.32
C PHE A 86 -10.77 9.00 6.81
N LEU A 87 -11.00 7.74 6.40
CA LEU A 87 -11.14 7.38 4.99
C LEU A 87 -12.26 8.19 4.31
N ASP A 88 -13.43 8.27 4.97
CA ASP A 88 -14.57 9.04 4.46
C ASP A 88 -14.29 10.53 4.43
N LYS A 89 -13.56 11.07 5.41
CA LYS A 89 -13.15 12.48 5.43
C LYS A 89 -12.24 12.82 4.25
N ILE A 90 -11.25 11.98 3.92
CA ILE A 90 -10.39 12.20 2.75
C ILE A 90 -11.21 12.15 1.47
N LEU A 91 -12.05 11.12 1.31
CA LEU A 91 -12.88 10.96 0.12
C LEU A 91 -13.82 12.15 -0.08
N ALA A 92 -14.53 12.56 0.99
CA ALA A 92 -15.45 13.70 0.95
C ALA A 92 -14.72 15.04 0.75
N TYR A 93 -13.53 15.21 1.31
CA TYR A 93 -12.70 16.39 1.07
C TYR A 93 -12.30 16.48 -0.41
N ASN A 94 -11.86 15.37 -1.01
CA ASN A 94 -11.44 15.34 -2.40
C ASN A 94 -12.60 15.54 -3.38
N ALA A 95 -13.80 15.07 -3.04
CA ALA A 95 -14.99 15.27 -3.87
C ALA A 95 -15.41 16.75 -4.00
N LYS A 96 -15.09 17.61 -3.02
CA LYS A 96 -15.44 19.03 -3.05
C LYS A 96 -14.59 19.78 -4.09
N ARG A 97 -15.25 20.39 -5.08
CA ARG A 97 -14.60 21.19 -6.14
C ARG A 97 -13.78 22.37 -5.61
N GLN A 98 -14.22 22.99 -4.51
CA GLN A 98 -13.53 24.11 -3.87
C GLN A 98 -12.17 23.73 -3.28
N ASN A 99 -11.97 22.46 -2.94
CA ASN A 99 -10.69 21.96 -2.43
C ASN A 99 -9.78 21.70 -3.63
N ARG A 100 -9.04 22.73 -4.06
CA ARG A 100 -8.15 22.65 -5.22
C ARG A 100 -6.95 21.75 -4.97
N ILE A 101 -6.36 21.84 -3.78
CA ILE A 101 -5.31 20.93 -3.31
C ILE A 101 -5.99 19.70 -2.74
N LYS A 102 -5.79 18.55 -3.38
CA LYS A 102 -6.39 17.27 -2.96
C LYS A 102 -5.48 16.54 -1.97
N LYS A 103 -6.05 15.64 -1.20
CA LYS A 103 -5.35 14.81 -0.22
C LYS A 103 -5.13 13.41 -0.77
N HIS A 104 -3.88 13.01 -0.89
CA HIS A 104 -3.52 11.73 -1.51
C HIS A 104 -3.35 10.65 -0.45
N LEU A 105 -3.95 9.48 -0.64
CA LEU A 105 -3.89 8.37 0.32
C LEU A 105 -3.44 7.08 -0.36
N PHE A 106 -2.42 6.45 0.20
CA PHE A 106 -1.95 5.11 -0.16
C PHE A 106 -2.29 4.10 0.92
N LEU A 107 -2.91 2.98 0.57
CA LEU A 107 -3.34 1.92 1.49
C LEU A 107 -2.56 0.62 1.19
N ILE A 108 -1.95 0.02 2.22
CA ILE A 108 -1.08 -1.16 2.09
C ILE A 108 -1.68 -2.35 2.84
N CYS A 109 -1.78 -3.51 2.19
CA CYS A 109 -2.15 -4.81 2.76
C CYS A 109 -3.38 -4.76 3.68
N HIS A 110 -3.21 -4.68 5.00
CA HIS A 110 -4.30 -4.62 5.98
C HIS A 110 -5.19 -3.39 5.82
N SER A 111 -4.63 -2.18 5.71
CA SER A 111 -5.43 -0.96 5.52
C SER A 111 -6.16 -0.97 4.18
N PHE A 112 -5.57 -1.58 3.15
CA PHE A 112 -6.23 -1.83 1.87
C PHE A 112 -7.43 -2.77 2.00
N GLN A 113 -7.27 -3.88 2.73
CA GLN A 113 -8.36 -4.82 3.01
C GLN A 113 -9.50 -4.14 3.77
N MET A 114 -9.17 -3.34 4.79
CA MET A 114 -10.15 -2.58 5.56
C MET A 114 -10.91 -1.57 4.69
N ALA A 115 -10.24 -0.87 3.78
CA ALA A 115 -10.90 0.04 2.85
C ALA A 115 -11.82 -0.69 1.86
N CYS A 116 -11.44 -1.88 1.41
CA CYS A 116 -12.30 -2.72 0.57
C CYS A 116 -13.60 -3.12 1.28
N ILE A 117 -13.50 -3.45 2.58
CA ILE A 117 -14.67 -3.77 3.42
C ILE A 117 -15.54 -2.53 3.62
N HIS A 118 -14.92 -1.42 4.04
CA HIS A 118 -15.61 -0.17 4.37
C HIS A 118 -16.44 0.37 3.20
N TRP A 119 -15.85 0.41 2.01
CA TRP A 119 -16.54 0.85 0.79
C TRP A 119 -17.22 -0.28 0.02
N GLN A 120 -17.30 -1.49 0.60
CA GLN A 120 -18.01 -2.64 0.06
C GLN A 120 -17.60 -3.01 -1.38
N LEU A 121 -16.35 -2.74 -1.73
CA LEU A 121 -15.84 -2.94 -3.09
C LEU A 121 -15.57 -4.41 -3.39
N ALA A 122 -15.28 -5.21 -2.37
CA ALA A 122 -14.94 -6.61 -2.55
C ALA A 122 -15.07 -7.38 -1.24
N SER A 123 -15.16 -8.70 -1.34
CA SER A 123 -15.17 -9.60 -0.18
C SER A 123 -13.76 -9.79 0.38
N VAL A 124 -13.64 -9.83 1.70
CA VAL A 124 -12.39 -10.18 2.39
C VAL A 124 -12.56 -11.48 3.15
N SER A 125 -11.69 -12.45 2.89
CA SER A 125 -11.78 -13.79 3.48
C SER A 125 -10.42 -14.32 3.89
N LYS A 126 -10.41 -15.25 4.85
CA LYS A 126 -9.19 -15.95 5.27
C LYS A 126 -8.76 -16.94 4.18
N ARG A 127 -7.46 -16.94 3.87
CA ARG A 127 -6.85 -17.89 2.95
C ARG A 127 -6.77 -19.27 3.59
N ARG A 128 -6.84 -20.32 2.75
CA ARG A 128 -6.58 -21.70 3.18
C ARG A 128 -5.13 -21.90 3.63
N LYS A 129 -4.20 -21.18 3.01
CA LYS A 129 -2.77 -21.14 3.33
C LYS A 129 -2.27 -19.71 3.22
N THR A 130 -1.44 -19.29 4.18
CA THR A 130 -0.75 -18.01 4.15
C THR A 130 -0.03 -17.81 2.82
N SER A 131 -0.24 -16.65 2.19
CA SER A 131 0.59 -16.21 1.07
C SER A 131 1.88 -15.68 1.66
N PHE A 132 3.02 -16.25 1.28
CA PHE A 132 4.34 -15.80 1.70
C PHE A 132 5.31 -16.05 0.55
N GLY A 133 5.96 -14.99 0.06
CA GLY A 133 6.96 -15.06 -1.00
C GLY A 133 6.87 -13.90 -1.98
N THR A 134 7.62 -14.02 -3.08
CA THR A 134 7.49 -13.12 -4.23
C THR A 134 6.65 -13.77 -5.33
N PHE A 135 5.76 -12.98 -5.93
CA PHE A 135 4.82 -13.50 -6.93
C PHE A 135 4.64 -12.52 -8.09
N PRO A 136 4.40 -13.03 -9.32
CA PRO A 136 3.98 -12.19 -10.42
C PRO A 136 2.52 -11.75 -10.22
N VAL A 137 2.26 -10.49 -10.53
CA VAL A 137 0.94 -9.86 -10.54
C VAL A 137 0.68 -9.27 -11.92
N HIS A 138 -0.56 -9.41 -12.40
CA HIS A 138 -0.94 -8.97 -13.74
C HIS A 138 -1.79 -7.71 -13.68
N LYS A 139 -1.56 -6.81 -14.62
CA LYS A 139 -2.36 -5.60 -14.79
C LYS A 139 -3.68 -5.92 -15.48
N THR A 140 -4.75 -5.24 -15.07
CA THR A 140 -5.99 -5.20 -15.84
C THR A 140 -5.87 -4.17 -16.98
N SER A 141 -6.91 -4.07 -17.81
CA SER A 141 -7.01 -3.00 -18.82
C SER A 141 -6.94 -1.59 -18.20
N SER A 142 -7.50 -1.40 -17.00
CA SER A 142 -7.37 -0.14 -16.25
C SER A 142 -5.97 0.02 -15.67
N GLY A 143 -5.38 -1.04 -15.11
CA GLY A 143 -4.01 -1.00 -14.56
C GLY A 143 -2.94 -0.64 -15.59
N ARG A 144 -3.10 -1.06 -16.86
CA ARG A 144 -2.19 -0.69 -17.96
C ARG A 144 -2.21 0.80 -18.33
N LYS A 145 -3.26 1.52 -17.93
CA LYS A 145 -3.42 2.97 -18.17
C LYS A 145 -3.15 3.79 -16.92
N ASP A 146 -2.91 3.13 -15.78
CA ASP A 146 -2.79 3.79 -14.50
C ASP A 146 -1.40 4.38 -14.31
N PRO A 147 -1.27 5.69 -13.99
CA PRO A 147 0.03 6.34 -13.85
C PRO A 147 0.91 5.70 -12.77
N LEU A 148 0.32 5.02 -11.78
CA LEU A 148 1.07 4.32 -10.73
C LEU A 148 1.85 3.11 -11.27
N LEU A 149 1.37 2.50 -12.36
CA LEU A 149 1.86 1.20 -12.83
C LEU A 149 2.55 1.28 -14.19
N ASN A 150 2.54 2.42 -14.87
CA ASN A 150 3.04 2.56 -16.24
C ASN A 150 4.49 2.11 -16.43
N ALA A 151 5.36 2.35 -15.44
CA ALA A 151 6.78 1.97 -15.50
C ALA A 151 7.04 0.47 -15.23
N LEU A 152 6.04 -0.28 -14.75
CA LEU A 152 6.19 -1.71 -14.46
C LEU A 152 5.91 -2.57 -15.69
N SER A 153 6.47 -3.77 -15.75
CA SER A 153 6.09 -4.81 -16.72
C SER A 153 4.71 -5.41 -16.41
N ASP A 154 4.18 -6.23 -17.32
CA ASP A 154 2.97 -7.04 -17.09
C ASP A 154 3.25 -8.50 -17.51
N PRO A 155 3.45 -9.43 -16.55
CA PRO A 155 3.38 -9.23 -15.09
C PRO A 155 4.59 -8.49 -14.52
N PHE A 156 4.43 -7.96 -13.30
CA PHE A 156 5.52 -7.47 -12.45
C PHE A 156 5.56 -8.24 -11.12
N TRP A 157 6.68 -8.19 -10.40
CA TRP A 157 6.91 -9.00 -9.20
C TRP A 157 6.69 -8.22 -7.91
N ILE A 158 5.99 -8.83 -6.96
CA ILE A 158 5.66 -8.20 -5.68
C ILE A 158 6.08 -9.09 -4.51
N VAL A 159 6.16 -8.50 -3.32
CA VAL A 159 6.22 -9.24 -2.04
C VAL A 159 4.79 -9.42 -1.52
N ASP A 160 4.40 -10.66 -1.25
CA ASP A 160 3.11 -11.01 -0.67
C ASP A 160 3.31 -11.72 0.68
N SER A 161 2.72 -11.19 1.75
CA SER A 161 2.73 -11.77 3.09
C SER A 161 1.38 -11.54 3.76
N ARG A 162 0.46 -12.49 3.63
CA ARG A 162 -0.93 -12.30 4.10
C ARG A 162 -1.68 -13.59 4.38
N ASP A 163 -2.52 -13.53 5.42
CA ASP A 163 -3.50 -14.56 5.74
C ASP A 163 -4.89 -14.27 5.18
N PHE A 164 -5.16 -13.03 4.78
CA PHE A 164 -6.44 -12.60 4.23
C PHE A 164 -6.31 -12.18 2.78
N GLN A 165 -7.40 -12.31 2.03
CA GLN A 165 -7.43 -11.97 0.61
C GLN A 165 -8.69 -11.20 0.25
N VAL A 166 -8.54 -10.29 -0.72
CA VAL A 166 -9.64 -9.55 -1.30
C VAL A 166 -10.02 -10.25 -2.60
N THR A 167 -11.27 -10.69 -2.72
CA THR A 167 -11.83 -11.42 -3.86
C THR A 167 -13.26 -10.93 -4.11
N LEU A 168 -13.94 -11.44 -5.13
CA LEU A 168 -15.34 -11.13 -5.45
C LEU A 168 -15.57 -9.61 -5.54
N PRO A 169 -14.96 -8.90 -6.51
CA PRO A 169 -15.18 -7.48 -6.68
C PRO A 169 -16.66 -7.19 -6.99
N ASN A 170 -17.23 -6.24 -6.27
CA ASN A 170 -18.60 -5.77 -6.43
C ASN A 170 -18.64 -4.67 -7.49
N GLN A 171 -18.95 -5.05 -8.73
CA GLN A 171 -18.96 -4.12 -9.87
C GLN A 171 -19.86 -2.89 -9.63
N PHE A 172 -21.02 -3.06 -9.00
CA PHE A 172 -21.92 -1.94 -8.70
C PHE A 172 -21.27 -0.93 -7.74
N ALA A 173 -20.60 -1.40 -6.69
CA ALA A 173 -19.89 -0.53 -5.75
C ALA A 173 -18.68 0.17 -6.41
N PHE A 174 -17.95 -0.54 -7.29
CA PHE A 174 -16.88 0.06 -8.08
C PHE A 174 -17.38 1.20 -8.97
N ASP A 175 -18.51 1.00 -9.66
CA ASP A 175 -19.09 2.02 -10.53
C ASP A 175 -19.64 3.21 -9.74
N ALA A 176 -20.30 2.95 -8.60
CA ALA A 176 -20.82 4.00 -7.72
C ALA A 176 -19.71 4.88 -7.13
N LEU A 177 -18.57 4.29 -6.75
CA LEU A 177 -17.42 5.03 -6.22
C LEU A 177 -16.56 5.66 -7.33
N GLY A 178 -16.65 5.15 -8.56
CA GLY A 178 -15.74 5.48 -9.66
C GLY A 178 -14.37 4.78 -9.55
N ALA A 179 -14.28 3.71 -8.74
CA ALA A 179 -13.06 2.97 -8.51
C ALA A 179 -12.65 2.14 -9.75
N LYS A 180 -11.35 1.79 -9.82
CA LYS A 180 -10.77 0.97 -10.88
C LYS A 180 -9.94 -0.16 -10.30
N LEU A 181 -10.25 -1.38 -10.72
CA LEU A 181 -9.44 -2.56 -10.42
C LEU A 181 -8.15 -2.50 -11.26
N LEU A 182 -6.99 -2.43 -10.62
CA LEU A 182 -5.71 -2.23 -11.33
C LEU A 182 -4.97 -3.53 -11.58
N CYS A 183 -4.95 -4.42 -10.59
CA CYS A 183 -4.14 -5.64 -10.64
C CYS A 183 -4.88 -6.85 -10.08
N LEU A 184 -4.56 -8.02 -10.63
CA LEU A 184 -5.05 -9.33 -10.18
C LEU A 184 -3.88 -10.30 -9.97
N GLU A 185 -4.03 -11.21 -9.01
CA GLU A 185 -3.07 -12.27 -8.68
C GLU A 185 -2.72 -13.12 -9.91
N LYS A 186 -1.62 -13.87 -9.91
CA LYS A 186 -1.23 -14.75 -11.03
C LYS A 186 -2.39 -15.58 -11.62
N ILE A 187 -2.34 -15.81 -12.93
CA ILE A 187 -3.33 -16.63 -13.64
C ILE A 187 -3.12 -18.10 -13.23
N ARG A 188 -4.20 -18.76 -12.79
CA ARG A 188 -4.19 -20.17 -12.35
C ARG A 188 -5.37 -20.93 -12.96
N PRO A 189 -5.31 -21.35 -14.23
CA PRO A 189 -6.46 -21.95 -14.91
C PRO A 189 -6.89 -23.28 -14.27
N HIS A 190 -5.97 -23.98 -13.61
CA HIS A 190 -6.22 -25.27 -12.95
C HIS A 190 -6.76 -25.15 -11.51
N VAL A 191 -6.90 -23.94 -10.96
CA VAL A 191 -7.38 -23.72 -9.59
C VAL A 191 -8.75 -23.05 -9.67
N PRO A 192 -9.85 -23.73 -9.28
CA PRO A 192 -11.21 -23.19 -9.32
C PRO A 192 -11.46 -22.23 -8.14
N LEU A 193 -10.54 -21.31 -7.91
CA LEU A 193 -10.64 -20.24 -6.93
C LEU A 193 -10.46 -18.92 -7.64
N GLU A 194 -11.24 -17.93 -7.23
CA GLU A 194 -11.12 -16.59 -7.77
C GLU A 194 -9.72 -16.01 -7.51
N ARG A 195 -9.26 -15.18 -8.45
CA ARG A 195 -8.00 -14.46 -8.32
C ARG A 195 -8.16 -13.34 -7.31
N ALA A 196 -7.17 -13.19 -6.43
CA ALA A 196 -7.18 -12.07 -5.51
C ALA A 196 -7.04 -10.73 -6.26
N VAL A 197 -7.76 -9.72 -5.77
CA VAL A 197 -7.62 -8.33 -6.15
C VAL A 197 -6.35 -7.79 -5.51
N MET A 198 -5.38 -7.38 -6.33
CA MET A 198 -4.05 -7.01 -5.88
C MET A 198 -3.85 -5.51 -5.75
N ALA A 199 -4.59 -4.70 -6.52
CA ALA A 199 -4.55 -3.25 -6.40
C ALA A 199 -5.84 -2.59 -6.90
N ILE A 200 -6.27 -1.51 -6.24
CA ILE A 200 -7.44 -0.71 -6.60
C ILE A 200 -7.06 0.76 -6.55
N ARG A 201 -7.48 1.51 -7.57
CA ARG A 201 -7.60 2.97 -7.50
C ARG A 201 -9.02 3.29 -7.01
N PHE A 202 -9.16 3.70 -5.77
CA PHE A 202 -10.45 3.98 -5.13
C PHE A 202 -11.02 5.32 -5.62
N SER A 203 -10.14 6.30 -5.85
CA SER A 203 -10.45 7.57 -6.54
C SER A 203 -9.19 8.07 -7.26
N SER A 204 -9.26 9.23 -7.91
CA SER A 204 -8.07 9.85 -8.52
C SER A 204 -6.90 10.01 -7.53
N GLU A 205 -7.18 10.21 -6.24
CA GLU A 205 -6.17 10.50 -5.20
C GLU A 205 -5.98 9.37 -4.18
N ILE A 206 -6.88 8.39 -4.14
CA ILE A 206 -6.81 7.26 -3.21
C ILE A 206 -6.52 5.97 -3.98
N VAL A 207 -5.43 5.29 -3.63
CA VAL A 207 -4.99 4.04 -4.26
C VAL A 207 -4.46 3.08 -3.20
N GLY A 208 -4.50 1.79 -3.46
CA GLY A 208 -3.92 0.83 -2.54
C GLY A 208 -3.64 -0.53 -3.13
N THR A 209 -2.84 -1.30 -2.40
CA THR A 209 -2.32 -2.60 -2.80
C THR A 209 -2.54 -3.63 -1.71
N GLN A 210 -2.91 -4.85 -2.12
CA GLN A 210 -2.96 -6.01 -1.22
C GLN A 210 -1.54 -6.50 -0.85
N PHE A 211 -0.58 -6.28 -1.74
CA PHE A 211 0.82 -6.63 -1.55
C PHE A 211 1.61 -5.48 -0.91
N HIS A 212 2.90 -5.73 -0.66
CA HIS A 212 3.82 -4.82 0.02
C HIS A 212 4.78 -4.13 -0.98
N PRO A 213 4.37 -3.04 -1.65
CA PRO A 213 5.23 -2.28 -2.54
C PRO A 213 6.37 -1.56 -1.81
N GLU A 214 6.29 -1.42 -0.49
CA GLU A 214 7.34 -0.84 0.34
C GLU A 214 8.52 -1.78 0.55
N ALA A 215 8.38 -3.08 0.28
CA ALA A 215 9.36 -4.07 0.68
C ALA A 215 10.66 -3.95 -0.14
N ASP A 216 11.77 -3.59 0.52
CA ASP A 216 13.07 -3.46 -0.12
C ASP A 216 13.87 -4.78 -0.07
N ALA A 217 14.41 -5.18 -1.21
CA ALA A 217 15.05 -6.49 -1.36
C ALA A 217 16.25 -6.68 -0.41
N GLU A 218 17.09 -5.67 -0.31
CA GLU A 218 18.29 -5.66 0.53
C GLU A 218 17.94 -5.81 2.02
N GLY A 219 17.02 -4.98 2.52
CA GLY A 219 16.60 -4.99 3.92
C GLY A 219 15.90 -6.29 4.30
N MET A 220 15.04 -6.82 3.42
CA MET A 220 14.42 -8.12 3.63
C MET A 220 15.44 -9.25 3.67
N LEU A 221 16.42 -9.26 2.76
CA LEU A 221 17.48 -10.26 2.74
C LEU A 221 18.26 -10.25 4.05
N ARG A 222 18.72 -9.06 4.49
CA ARG A 222 19.41 -8.89 5.78
C ARG A 222 18.56 -9.37 6.96
N TYR A 223 17.25 -9.13 6.93
CA TYR A 223 16.33 -9.57 7.98
C TYR A 223 16.14 -11.10 8.00
N PHE A 224 15.99 -11.74 6.84
CA PHE A 224 15.80 -13.19 6.72
C PHE A 224 17.07 -14.01 6.93
N LEU A 225 18.25 -13.39 6.86
CA LEU A 225 19.52 -14.04 7.20
C LEU A 225 19.79 -14.11 8.71
N LYS A 226 18.99 -13.46 9.56
CA LYS A 226 19.08 -13.62 11.02
C LYS A 226 18.58 -15.01 11.41
N ASP A 227 19.31 -15.71 12.28
CA ASP A 227 19.02 -17.10 12.65
C ASP A 227 17.59 -17.27 13.20
N ASP A 228 17.16 -16.36 14.10
CA ASP A 228 15.82 -16.38 14.67
C ASP A 228 14.71 -16.20 13.61
N LYS A 229 14.97 -15.41 12.56
CA LYS A 229 14.03 -15.20 11.45
C LYS A 229 14.02 -16.34 10.47
N LYS A 230 15.20 -16.87 10.13
CA LYS A 230 15.32 -18.06 9.29
C LYS A 230 14.55 -19.22 9.92
N GLU A 231 14.81 -19.54 11.19
CA GLU A 231 14.12 -20.62 11.90
C GLU A 231 12.60 -20.41 11.92
N ALA A 232 12.14 -19.20 12.25
CA ALA A 232 10.71 -18.89 12.25
C ALA A 232 10.06 -19.10 10.86
N ILE A 233 10.72 -18.67 9.78
CA ILE A 233 10.20 -18.82 8.41
C ILE A 233 10.22 -20.29 7.99
N VAL A 234 11.32 -21.01 8.23
CA VAL A 234 11.43 -22.44 7.89
C VAL A 234 10.37 -23.25 8.63
N ASN A 235 10.15 -22.97 9.92
CA ASN A 235 9.12 -23.64 10.72
C ASN A 235 7.70 -23.32 10.23
N ALA A 236 7.44 -22.08 9.79
CA ALA A 236 6.11 -21.66 9.36
C ALA A 236 5.79 -22.00 7.89
N HIS A 237 6.79 -22.02 7.01
CA HIS A 237 6.61 -22.02 5.56
C HIS A 237 7.40 -23.11 4.83
N GLY A 238 8.35 -23.75 5.50
CA GLY A 238 9.23 -24.76 4.93
C GLY A 238 10.52 -24.16 4.34
N GLU A 239 11.57 -24.98 4.34
CA GLU A 239 12.91 -24.60 3.87
C GLU A 239 12.94 -24.23 2.39
N GLN A 240 12.18 -24.94 1.54
CA GLN A 240 12.10 -24.61 0.13
C GLN A 240 11.60 -23.17 -0.11
N LYS A 241 10.53 -22.76 0.58
CA LYS A 241 10.01 -21.38 0.44
C LYS A 241 10.98 -20.32 0.95
N TYR A 242 11.74 -20.64 1.99
CA TYR A 242 12.80 -19.76 2.47
C TYR A 242 13.87 -19.58 1.38
N ASN A 243 14.36 -20.67 0.80
CA ASN A 243 15.38 -20.63 -0.25
C ASN A 243 14.89 -19.88 -1.50
N ASP A 244 13.68 -20.18 -1.98
CA ASP A 244 13.07 -19.47 -3.11
C ASP A 244 12.97 -17.96 -2.84
N MET A 245 12.63 -17.58 -1.61
CA MET A 245 12.53 -16.19 -1.21
C MET A 245 13.91 -15.51 -1.22
N ILE A 246 14.94 -16.14 -0.68
CA ILE A 246 16.31 -15.62 -0.69
C ILE A 246 16.82 -15.46 -2.13
N GLU A 247 16.58 -16.44 -3.00
CA GLU A 247 16.96 -16.36 -4.41
C GLU A 247 16.29 -15.17 -5.11
N HIS A 248 14.97 -15.02 -4.96
CA HIS A 248 14.23 -13.93 -5.58
C HIS A 248 14.58 -12.54 -5.02
N LEU A 249 15.03 -12.44 -3.76
CA LEU A 249 15.51 -11.19 -3.18
C LEU A 249 16.87 -10.75 -3.75
N ASN A 250 17.66 -11.68 -4.31
CA ASN A 250 18.92 -11.36 -4.97
C ASN A 250 18.76 -11.07 -6.47
N ASP A 251 17.59 -11.33 -7.04
CA ASP A 251 17.30 -11.13 -8.45
C ASP A 251 16.81 -9.67 -8.69
N PRO A 252 17.60 -8.84 -9.40
CA PRO A 252 17.27 -7.44 -9.64
C PRO A 252 16.00 -7.26 -10.48
N ASP A 253 15.59 -8.27 -11.25
CA ASP A 253 14.42 -8.22 -12.13
C ASP A 253 13.10 -8.57 -11.40
N LYS A 254 13.16 -8.81 -10.08
CA LYS A 254 12.00 -9.13 -9.24
C LYS A 254 11.44 -7.87 -8.57
N ILE A 255 11.55 -7.79 -7.25
CA ILE A 255 10.76 -6.85 -6.44
C ILE A 255 11.33 -5.43 -6.43
N SER A 256 12.61 -5.27 -6.80
CA SER A 256 13.32 -3.98 -6.79
C SER A 256 12.61 -2.93 -7.64
N MET A 257 12.09 -3.32 -8.81
CA MET A 257 11.35 -2.39 -9.68
C MET A 257 10.01 -1.95 -9.05
N THR A 258 9.34 -2.84 -8.32
CA THR A 258 8.08 -2.50 -7.63
C THR A 258 8.33 -1.49 -6.50
N GLU A 259 9.38 -1.70 -5.72
CA GLU A 259 9.80 -0.79 -4.63
C GLU A 259 10.21 0.59 -5.15
N ALA A 260 11.02 0.63 -6.20
CA ALA A 260 11.48 1.87 -6.81
C ALA A 260 10.38 2.66 -7.55
N VAL A 261 9.25 2.03 -7.90
CA VAL A 261 8.21 2.66 -8.72
C VAL A 261 6.97 3.06 -7.92
N ILE A 262 6.34 2.14 -7.18
CA ILE A 262 4.94 2.34 -6.77
C ILE A 262 4.79 3.49 -5.77
N ILE A 263 5.39 3.38 -4.58
CA ILE A 263 5.26 4.44 -3.57
C ILE A 263 5.94 5.73 -4.03
N PRO A 264 7.16 5.71 -4.64
CA PRO A 264 7.77 6.92 -5.20
C PRO A 264 6.88 7.64 -6.22
N THR A 265 6.24 6.90 -7.13
CA THR A 265 5.30 7.49 -8.12
C THR A 265 4.05 8.06 -7.45
N PHE A 266 3.53 7.40 -6.42
CA PHE A 266 2.43 7.96 -5.61
C PHE A 266 2.84 9.29 -4.97
N LEU A 267 4.01 9.35 -4.33
CA LEU A 267 4.52 10.57 -3.70
C LEU A 267 4.73 11.69 -4.72
N LYS A 268 5.33 11.37 -5.88
CA LYS A 268 5.51 12.33 -6.97
C LYS A 268 4.18 12.89 -7.48
N ASN A 269 3.17 12.04 -7.64
CA ASN A 269 1.84 12.46 -8.06
C ASN A 269 1.19 13.39 -7.03
N ALA A 270 1.29 13.04 -5.74
CA ALA A 270 0.79 13.89 -4.66
C ALA A 270 1.51 15.24 -4.62
N PHE A 271 2.84 15.22 -4.68
CA PHE A 271 3.69 16.42 -4.70
C PHE A 271 3.34 17.36 -5.85
N ASN A 272 3.26 16.85 -7.08
CA ASN A 272 2.91 17.63 -8.27
C ASN A 272 1.51 18.26 -8.17
N LYS A 273 0.55 17.57 -7.54
CA LYS A 273 -0.80 18.09 -7.34
C LYS A 273 -0.88 19.12 -6.22
N THR A 274 -0.04 18.99 -5.19
CA THR A 274 0.05 19.96 -4.09
C THR A 274 0.74 21.25 -4.53
N PHE A 275 1.85 21.14 -5.28
CA PHE A 275 2.71 22.27 -5.57
C PHE A 275 2.74 22.67 -7.04
N GLN A 276 1.62 22.50 -7.76
CA GLN A 276 1.49 22.80 -9.19
C GLN A 276 2.41 23.94 -9.63
N PRO A 277 3.27 23.74 -10.65
CA PRO A 277 4.01 24.86 -11.21
C PRO A 277 3.00 25.92 -11.64
N ALA A 278 3.32 27.19 -11.39
CA ALA A 278 2.42 28.34 -11.57
C ALA A 278 1.97 28.59 -13.03
N TYR A 279 2.23 27.65 -13.93
CA TYR A 279 1.85 27.70 -15.34
C TYR A 279 1.27 26.35 -15.74
N ALA A 280 -0.06 26.27 -15.73
CA ALA A 280 -0.87 25.30 -16.45
C ALA A 280 -2.09 26.02 -17.01
#